data_AF-A0A4Y2QXN2-F1
#
_entry.id   AF-A0A4Y2QXN2-F1
#
_cell.length_a   1.000
_cell.length_b   1.000
_cell.length_c   1.000
_cell.angle_alpha   90.00
_cell.angle_beta   90.00
_cell.angle_gamma   90.00
#
_symmetry.space_group_name_H-M   'P 1'
#
loop_
_entity.id
_entity.type
_entity.pdbx_description
1 polymer ?
#
loop_
_entity_poly.entity_id
_entity_poly.type
_entity_poly.pdbx_seq_one_letter_code
_entity_poly.pdbx_strand_id
1 'polypeptide(L)'
;MFPLCRCRAENLNQSPCEHSDEERSMIRTWVTEELKVGVQNEYRVTKIFEVYHFREKSSRLFKSYIDLFLKIKQENSGYPSDCTTDEKKTAYIQQYYEKEGVQLNPAEIQKKKKKIREATSCEIGIEWWGMNIYKSQLTCVNSLPSFNNLIAVPTKNIKDVYLPTPEVVAIVWDSKKDFIPQDTGTNIFLAAFTTAWAGLKLIRNGQAGGSCSVS
;
A
#
# COMPACT_ATOMS: atom_id res chain seq x y z
N MET A 1 -11.20 7.44 -6.21
CA MET A 1 -12.35 8.38 -6.34
C MET A 1 -12.39 8.83 -7.79
N PHE A 2 -13.56 8.80 -8.44
CA PHE A 2 -13.72 9.22 -9.83
C PHE A 2 -14.13 10.70 -9.83
N PRO A 3 -13.23 11.65 -10.17
CA PRO A 3 -13.62 13.05 -10.24
C PRO A 3 -14.45 13.30 -11.52
N LEU A 4 -15.35 14.28 -11.50
CA LEU A 4 -16.16 14.64 -12.67
C LEU A 4 -15.39 15.49 -13.70
N CYS A 5 -14.25 16.05 -13.30
CA CYS A 5 -13.39 16.88 -14.13
C CYS A 5 -11.95 16.81 -13.62
N ARG A 6 -11.00 16.55 -14.53
CA ARG A 6 -9.56 16.56 -14.23
C ARG A 6 -9.08 17.89 -13.65
N CYS A 7 -9.37 19.00 -14.34
CA CYS A 7 -8.91 20.34 -13.95
C CYS A 7 -9.42 20.75 -12.57
N ARG A 8 -10.65 20.34 -12.21
CA ARG A 8 -11.24 20.60 -10.89
C ARG A 8 -10.57 19.78 -9.80
N ALA A 9 -10.28 18.50 -10.08
CA ALA A 9 -9.63 17.61 -9.14
C ALA A 9 -8.20 18.06 -8.81
N GLU A 10 -7.46 18.56 -9.81
CA GLU A 10 -6.08 19.03 -9.64
C GLU A 10 -6.02 20.35 -8.88
N ASN A 11 -6.97 21.26 -9.10
CA ASN A 11 -7.04 22.56 -8.43
C ASN A 11 -7.86 22.54 -7.13
N LEU A 12 -8.35 21.37 -6.69
CA LEU A 12 -9.18 21.19 -5.48
C LEU A 12 -10.40 22.12 -5.44
N ASN A 13 -10.99 22.43 -6.59
CA ASN A 13 -12.06 23.42 -6.72
C ASN A 13 -13.43 22.74 -6.85
N GLN A 14 -14.38 23.12 -5.98
CA GLN A 14 -15.72 22.53 -5.89
C GLN A 14 -16.81 23.31 -6.64
N SER A 15 -16.47 24.43 -7.31
CA SER A 15 -17.47 25.20 -8.06
C SER A 15 -17.93 24.49 -9.35
N PRO A 16 -19.14 24.82 -9.87
CA PRO A 16 -19.71 24.19 -11.05
C PRO A 16 -18.72 24.17 -12.23
N CYS A 17 -18.57 23.02 -12.88
CA CYS A 17 -17.59 22.87 -13.94
C CYS A 17 -18.10 23.42 -15.27
N GLU A 18 -17.33 24.32 -15.89
CA GLU A 18 -17.62 24.91 -17.21
C GLU A 18 -16.70 24.37 -18.33
N HIS A 19 -15.78 23.46 -18.00
CA HIS A 19 -14.85 22.85 -18.96
C HIS A 19 -15.56 21.92 -19.95
N SER A 20 -15.01 21.84 -21.17
CA SER A 20 -15.50 20.90 -22.20
C SER A 20 -15.26 19.43 -21.81
N ASP A 21 -15.93 18.50 -22.48
CA ASP A 21 -15.73 17.07 -22.22
C ASP A 21 -14.28 16.62 -22.46
N GLU A 22 -13.60 17.19 -23.45
CA GLU A 22 -12.17 16.95 -23.71
C GLU A 22 -11.28 17.46 -22.57
N GLU A 23 -11.55 18.66 -22.06
CA GLU A 23 -10.80 19.26 -20.95
C GLU A 23 -11.02 18.49 -19.64
N ARG A 24 -12.26 18.04 -19.42
CA ARG A 24 -12.66 17.22 -18.28
C ARG A 24 -12.06 15.82 -18.32
N SER A 25 -11.76 15.31 -19.52
CA SER A 25 -11.24 13.96 -19.72
C SER A 25 -9.92 13.71 -18.98
N MET A 26 -9.69 12.45 -18.60
CA MET A 26 -8.53 12.04 -17.83
C MET A 26 -7.71 11.02 -18.61
N ILE A 27 -6.43 11.31 -18.78
CA ILE A 27 -5.45 10.38 -19.32
C ILE A 27 -4.68 9.79 -18.14
N ARG A 28 -5.02 8.55 -17.77
CA ARG A 28 -4.39 7.82 -16.66
C ARG A 28 -4.38 6.32 -16.95
N THR A 29 -3.52 5.62 -16.22
CA THR A 29 -3.52 4.15 -16.17
C THR A 29 -4.52 3.70 -15.13
N TRP A 30 -5.41 2.78 -15.51
CA TRP A 30 -6.47 2.28 -14.64
C TRP A 30 -6.46 0.76 -14.61
N VAL A 31 -6.80 0.21 -13.45
CA VAL A 31 -7.09 -1.23 -13.34
C VAL A 31 -8.48 -1.50 -13.93
N THR A 32 -8.65 -2.63 -14.62
CA THR A 32 -9.89 -2.96 -15.33
C THR A 32 -11.11 -2.94 -14.41
N GLU A 33 -10.96 -3.36 -13.17
CA GLU A 33 -12.02 -3.39 -12.16
C GLU A 33 -12.46 -1.98 -11.74
N GLU A 34 -11.56 -1.00 -11.70
CA GLU A 34 -11.93 0.40 -11.48
C GLU A 34 -12.65 0.97 -12.70
N LEU A 35 -12.17 0.66 -13.91
CA LEU A 35 -12.84 1.10 -15.15
C LEU A 35 -14.27 0.60 -15.23
N LYS A 36 -14.54 -0.66 -14.84
CA LYS A 36 -15.90 -1.21 -14.79
C LYS A 36 -16.82 -0.38 -13.89
N VAL A 37 -16.32 0.01 -12.71
CA VAL A 37 -17.07 0.86 -11.79
C VAL A 37 -17.24 2.27 -12.35
N GLY A 38 -16.22 2.83 -13.01
CA GLY A 38 -16.35 4.11 -13.72
C GLY A 38 -17.48 4.07 -14.75
N VAL A 39 -17.52 3.04 -15.59
CA VAL A 39 -18.57 2.87 -16.61
C VAL A 39 -19.97 2.70 -15.98
N GLN A 40 -20.06 2.01 -14.84
CA GLN A 40 -21.31 1.91 -14.07
C GLN A 40 -21.77 3.26 -13.51
N ASN A 41 -20.85 4.19 -13.26
CA ASN A 41 -21.15 5.57 -12.83
C ASN A 41 -21.18 6.53 -14.04
N GLU A 42 -21.60 6.05 -15.21
CA GLU A 42 -21.84 6.85 -16.43
C GLU A 42 -20.59 7.49 -17.06
N TYR A 43 -19.38 7.07 -16.67
CA TYR A 43 -18.16 7.50 -17.37
C TYR A 43 -18.01 6.76 -18.70
N ARG A 44 -17.54 7.48 -19.73
CA ARG A 44 -17.26 6.94 -21.05
C ARG A 44 -15.76 6.85 -21.31
N VAL A 45 -15.31 5.69 -21.78
CA VAL A 45 -13.94 5.51 -22.28
C VAL A 45 -13.83 6.14 -23.68
N THR A 46 -12.99 7.15 -23.81
CA THR A 46 -12.78 7.88 -25.08
C THR A 46 -11.71 7.23 -25.95
N LYS A 47 -10.56 6.89 -25.36
CA LYS A 47 -9.42 6.30 -26.07
C LYS A 47 -8.66 5.33 -25.17
N ILE A 48 -8.24 4.20 -25.73
CA ILE A 48 -7.36 3.22 -25.10
C ILE A 48 -6.03 3.27 -25.82
N PHE A 49 -4.94 3.43 -25.08
CA PHE A 49 -3.58 3.49 -25.63
C PHE A 49 -2.88 2.14 -25.53
N GLU A 50 -3.00 1.48 -24.38
CA GLU A 50 -2.30 0.25 -24.07
C GLU A 50 -3.14 -0.62 -23.12
N VAL A 51 -3.04 -1.95 -23.27
CA VAL A 51 -3.74 -2.92 -22.43
C VAL A 51 -2.80 -4.04 -22.04
N TYR A 52 -2.64 -4.24 -20.74
CA TYR A 52 -1.93 -5.39 -20.18
C TYR A 52 -2.94 -6.46 -19.78
N HIS A 53 -2.91 -7.62 -20.46
CA HIS A 53 -3.82 -8.72 -20.20
C HIS A 53 -3.12 -9.89 -19.51
N PHE A 54 -3.68 -10.33 -18.39
CA PHE A 54 -3.24 -11.50 -17.65
C PHE A 54 -4.28 -12.61 -17.80
N ARG A 55 -3.88 -13.70 -18.46
CA ARG A 55 -4.75 -14.86 -18.69
C ARG A 55 -5.08 -15.59 -17.40
N GLU A 56 -4.09 -15.73 -16.52
CA GLU A 56 -4.20 -16.47 -15.27
C GLU A 56 -4.51 -15.55 -14.10
N LYS A 57 -5.30 -16.06 -13.15
CA LYS A 57 -5.65 -15.36 -11.91
C LYS A 57 -5.58 -16.36 -10.77
N SER A 58 -5.14 -15.89 -9.60
CA SER A 58 -5.07 -16.70 -8.38
C SER A 58 -5.53 -15.91 -7.18
N SER A 59 -6.32 -16.54 -6.32
CA SER A 59 -6.71 -16.04 -5.00
C SER A 59 -5.87 -16.63 -3.87
N ARG A 60 -4.88 -17.49 -4.19
CA ARG A 60 -4.14 -18.29 -3.19
C ARG A 60 -2.71 -17.82 -2.96
N LEU A 61 -2.14 -17.06 -3.89
CA LEU A 61 -0.71 -16.69 -3.90
C LEU A 61 -0.24 -16.09 -2.57
N PHE A 62 -1.04 -15.19 -1.97
CA PHE A 62 -0.71 -14.52 -0.71
C PHE A 62 -1.48 -15.05 0.49
N LYS A 63 -2.31 -16.09 0.31
CA LYS A 63 -3.22 -16.56 1.36
C LYS A 63 -2.45 -17.00 2.61
N SER A 64 -1.51 -17.93 2.46
CA SER A 64 -0.72 -18.43 3.59
C SER A 64 0.10 -17.35 4.27
N TYR A 65 0.64 -16.40 3.49
CA TYR A 65 1.36 -15.24 4.01
C TYR A 65 0.45 -14.36 4.87
N ILE A 66 -0.70 -13.95 4.33
CA ILE A 66 -1.67 -13.11 5.05
C ILE A 66 -2.20 -13.83 6.29
N ASP A 67 -2.54 -15.11 6.19
CA ASP A 67 -3.03 -15.94 7.30
C ASP A 67 -2.00 -16.00 8.45
N LEU A 68 -0.72 -16.11 8.12
CA LEU A 68 0.38 -16.09 9.10
C LEU A 68 0.44 -14.77 9.85
N PHE A 69 0.44 -13.62 9.16
CA PHE A 69 0.53 -12.32 9.83
C PHE A 69 -0.77 -11.96 10.56
N LEU A 70 -1.94 -12.37 10.06
CA LEU A 70 -3.20 -12.24 10.79
C LEU A 70 -3.15 -13.03 12.11
N LYS A 71 -2.65 -14.27 12.07
CA LYS A 71 -2.45 -15.09 13.27
C LYS A 71 -1.54 -14.39 14.28
N ILE A 72 -0.34 -13.97 13.86
CA ILE A 72 0.63 -13.31 14.75
C ILE A 72 0.03 -12.01 15.33
N LYS A 73 -0.66 -11.22 14.50
CA LYS A 73 -1.30 -9.96 14.93
C LYS A 73 -2.38 -10.21 15.99
N GLN A 74 -3.21 -11.23 15.78
CA GLN A 74 -4.29 -11.55 16.69
C GLN A 74 -3.76 -12.12 18.00
N GLU A 75 -2.80 -13.05 17.94
CA GLU A 75 -2.15 -13.63 19.12
C GLU A 75 -1.45 -12.56 19.98
N ASN A 76 -0.73 -11.62 19.34
CA ASN A 76 -0.05 -10.53 20.03
C ASN A 76 -1.02 -9.49 20.63
N SER A 77 -2.27 -9.45 20.18
CA SER A 77 -3.29 -8.52 20.70
C SER A 77 -3.91 -9.01 22.01
N GLY A 78 -3.82 -10.31 22.30
CA GLY A 78 -4.44 -10.95 23.46
C GLY A 78 -5.95 -11.11 23.30
N TYR A 79 -6.58 -11.71 24.31
CA TYR A 79 -8.03 -11.88 24.36
C TYR A 79 -8.77 -10.53 24.55
N PRO A 80 -10.00 -10.41 24.03
CA PRO A 80 -10.91 -9.32 24.39
C PRO A 80 -11.16 -9.27 25.91
N SER A 81 -11.50 -8.08 26.43
CA SER A 81 -11.83 -7.88 27.85
C SER A 81 -12.94 -8.80 28.36
N ASP A 82 -13.85 -9.18 27.47
CA ASP A 82 -15.07 -9.92 27.82
C ASP A 82 -14.83 -11.43 27.91
N CYS A 83 -13.64 -11.89 27.50
CA CYS A 83 -13.22 -13.29 27.47
C CYS A 83 -12.42 -13.67 28.74
N THR A 84 -13.09 -13.66 29.89
CA THR A 84 -12.47 -14.00 31.20
C THR A 84 -12.49 -15.49 31.51
N THR A 85 -13.49 -16.22 31.04
CA THR A 85 -13.64 -17.68 31.25
C THR A 85 -13.03 -18.49 30.11
N ASP A 86 -12.59 -19.71 30.40
CA ASP A 86 -11.98 -20.58 29.40
C ASP A 86 -12.96 -20.99 28.29
N GLU A 87 -14.25 -21.14 28.61
CA GLU A 87 -15.32 -21.35 27.62
C GLU A 87 -15.38 -20.21 26.59
N LYS A 88 -15.30 -18.95 27.07
CA LYS A 88 -15.32 -17.78 26.19
C LYS A 88 -14.05 -17.66 25.35
N LYS A 89 -12.89 -18.05 25.88
CA LYS A 89 -11.64 -18.10 25.11
C LYS A 89 -11.73 -19.11 23.97
N THR A 90 -12.25 -20.31 24.25
CA THR A 90 -12.46 -21.34 23.23
C THR A 90 -13.47 -20.89 22.18
N ALA A 91 -14.61 -20.32 22.61
CA ALA A 91 -15.62 -19.77 21.69
C ALA A 91 -15.05 -18.66 20.81
N TYR A 92 -14.20 -17.79 21.36
CA TYR A 92 -13.53 -16.74 20.61
C TYR A 92 -12.58 -17.30 19.53
N ILE A 93 -11.78 -18.32 19.85
CA ILE A 93 -10.89 -18.96 18.87
C ILE A 93 -11.70 -19.60 17.75
N GLN A 94 -12.78 -20.30 18.10
CA GLN A 94 -13.67 -20.94 17.13
C GLN A 94 -14.33 -19.91 16.21
N GLN A 95 -14.86 -18.83 16.78
CA GLN A 95 -15.48 -17.75 16.02
C GLN A 95 -14.48 -17.06 15.08
N TYR A 96 -13.22 -16.89 15.52
CA TYR A 96 -12.18 -16.32 14.67
C TYR A 96 -11.84 -17.24 13.50
N TYR A 97 -11.76 -18.55 13.75
CA TYR A 97 -11.56 -19.54 12.69
C TYR A 97 -12.72 -19.57 11.69
N GLU A 98 -13.97 -19.50 12.15
CA GLU A 98 -15.15 -19.49 11.28
C GLU A 98 -15.22 -18.23 10.40
N LYS A 99 -14.83 -17.07 10.93
CA LYS A 99 -14.88 -15.79 10.20
C LYS A 99 -13.70 -15.59 9.25
N GLU A 100 -12.48 -15.83 9.74
CA GLU A 100 -11.24 -15.48 9.04
C GLU A 100 -10.54 -16.72 8.43
N GLY A 101 -10.91 -17.94 8.85
CA GLY A 101 -10.25 -19.17 8.40
C GLY A 101 -8.87 -19.42 9.04
N VAL A 102 -8.50 -18.63 10.05
CA VAL A 102 -7.16 -18.64 10.66
C VAL A 102 -7.21 -19.32 12.03
N GLN A 103 -6.38 -20.34 12.25
CA GLN A 103 -6.31 -21.08 13.51
C GLN A 103 -5.30 -20.44 14.47
N LEU A 104 -5.81 -19.90 15.59
CA LEU A 104 -5.01 -19.30 16.66
C LEU A 104 -4.50 -20.34 17.67
N ASN A 105 -3.31 -20.11 18.23
CA ASN A 105 -2.74 -20.94 19.28
C ASN A 105 -3.08 -20.36 20.67
N PRO A 106 -3.90 -21.04 21.50
CA PRO A 106 -4.31 -20.53 22.81
C PRO A 106 -3.16 -20.09 23.72
N ALA A 107 -2.02 -20.78 23.66
CA ALA A 107 -0.83 -20.51 24.47
C ALA A 107 -0.11 -19.21 24.07
N GLU A 108 -0.19 -18.82 22.80
CA GLU A 108 0.48 -17.64 22.25
C GLU A 108 -0.40 -16.37 22.34
N ILE A 109 -1.70 -16.51 22.64
CA ILE A 109 -2.62 -15.38 22.78
C ILE A 109 -2.31 -14.64 24.09
N GLN A 110 -1.43 -13.66 23.99
CA GLN A 110 -0.99 -12.84 25.09
C GLN A 110 -0.80 -11.40 24.61
N LYS A 111 -1.26 -10.44 25.42
CA LYS A 111 -1.13 -9.03 25.09
C LYS A 111 0.33 -8.61 25.15
N LYS A 112 1.01 -8.61 24.01
CA LYS A 112 2.43 -8.20 23.90
C LYS A 112 2.57 -6.68 23.99
N LYS A 113 3.82 -6.24 24.20
CA LYS A 113 4.18 -4.81 24.22
C LYS A 113 3.72 -4.13 22.94
N LYS A 114 3.26 -2.88 23.07
CA LYS A 114 2.70 -2.06 21.97
C LYS A 114 3.57 -2.05 20.71
N LYS A 115 4.90 -1.89 20.87
CA LYS A 115 5.86 -1.89 19.75
C LYS A 115 5.79 -3.16 18.88
N ILE A 116 5.63 -4.33 19.50
CA ILE A 116 5.58 -5.61 18.77
C ILE A 116 4.26 -5.72 17.99
N ARG A 117 3.15 -5.28 18.61
CA ARG A 117 1.83 -5.27 17.96
C ARG A 117 1.78 -4.33 16.76
N GLU A 118 2.41 -3.16 16.89
CA GLU A 118 2.55 -2.19 15.80
C GLU A 118 3.41 -2.74 14.68
N ALA A 119 4.57 -3.33 14.98
CA ALA A 119 5.45 -3.95 13.99
C ALA A 119 4.73 -5.04 13.18
N THR A 120 4.06 -5.99 13.84
CA THR A 120 3.28 -7.03 13.14
C THR A 120 2.14 -6.46 12.30
N SER A 121 1.53 -5.34 12.72
CA SER A 121 0.49 -4.70 11.92
C SER A 121 1.05 -3.97 10.70
N CYS A 122 2.26 -3.41 10.77
CA CYS A 122 2.93 -2.79 9.63
C CYS A 122 3.30 -3.82 8.56
N GLU A 123 3.63 -5.06 8.94
CA GLU A 123 3.95 -6.15 8.00
C GLU A 123 2.76 -6.55 7.11
N ILE A 124 1.51 -6.32 7.57
CA ILE A 124 0.29 -6.50 6.76
C ILE A 124 0.00 -5.25 5.89
N GLY A 125 0.57 -4.12 6.30
CA GLY A 125 0.30 -2.80 5.75
C GLY A 125 1.10 -2.45 4.50
N ILE A 126 0.84 -1.22 4.04
CA ILE A 126 1.25 -0.57 2.79
C ILE A 126 2.75 -0.67 2.44
N GLU A 127 3.65 -1.01 3.37
CA GLU A 127 5.10 -1.11 3.11
C GLU A 127 5.49 -2.19 2.09
N TRP A 128 4.70 -3.26 1.95
CA TRP A 128 4.92 -4.28 0.91
C TRP A 128 4.29 -3.92 -0.44
N TRP A 129 3.18 -3.18 -0.42
CA TRP A 129 2.44 -2.85 -1.64
C TRP A 129 2.92 -1.54 -2.28
N GLY A 130 3.43 -0.61 -1.48
CA GLY A 130 4.05 0.64 -1.90
C GLY A 130 5.57 0.51 -1.93
N MET A 131 6.09 -0.34 -2.82
CA MET A 131 7.53 -0.36 -3.08
C MET A 131 7.92 0.92 -3.82
N ASN A 132 8.25 1.97 -3.04
CA ASN A 132 8.86 3.15 -3.59
C ASN A 132 10.25 2.76 -4.13
N ILE A 133 10.45 2.82 -5.43
CA ILE A 133 11.75 2.58 -6.08
C ILE A 133 12.74 3.75 -5.84
N TYR A 134 12.24 4.91 -5.42
CA TYR A 134 13.03 6.10 -5.08
C TYR A 134 13.46 6.10 -3.60
N LYS A 135 14.10 5.03 -3.12
CA LYS A 135 14.63 5.00 -1.75
C LYS A 135 15.97 5.73 -1.68
N SER A 136 16.06 6.69 -0.76
CA SER A 136 17.35 7.21 -0.34
C SER A 136 18.17 6.07 0.25
N GLN A 137 19.41 5.92 -0.21
CA GLN A 137 20.36 4.95 0.29
C GLN A 137 21.33 5.64 1.25
N LEU A 138 21.75 4.91 2.28
CA LEU A 138 22.78 5.35 3.21
C LEU A 138 24.02 4.49 3.00
N THR A 139 25.16 5.15 2.80
CA THR A 139 26.45 4.48 2.68
C THR A 139 27.43 5.08 3.67
N CYS A 140 28.00 4.22 4.51
CA CYS A 140 29.05 4.60 5.45
C CYS A 140 30.41 4.32 4.81
N VAL A 141 31.28 5.32 4.80
CA VAL A 141 32.66 5.21 4.29
C VAL A 141 33.65 5.62 5.36
N ASN A 142 34.76 4.90 5.44
CA ASN A 142 35.85 5.11 6.41
C ASN A 142 37.14 5.61 5.74
N SER A 143 37.08 5.94 4.44
CA SER A 143 38.25 6.22 3.61
C SER A 143 37.97 7.37 2.65
N LEU A 144 38.89 8.34 2.59
CA LEU A 144 38.76 9.54 1.75
C LEU A 144 38.66 9.22 0.24
N PRO A 145 39.44 8.26 -0.33
CA PRO A 145 39.22 7.79 -1.70
C PRO A 145 37.79 7.29 -1.97
N SER A 146 37.23 6.50 -1.05
CA SER A 146 35.87 5.95 -1.19
C SER A 146 34.81 7.05 -1.12
N PHE A 147 35.02 8.03 -0.24
CA PHE A 147 34.20 9.23 -0.14
C PHE A 147 34.23 10.05 -1.44
N ASN A 148 35.41 10.40 -1.94
CA ASN A 148 35.57 11.19 -3.16
C ASN A 148 34.97 10.48 -4.38
N ASN A 149 35.18 9.17 -4.50
CA ASN A 149 34.58 8.36 -5.56
C ASN A 149 33.05 8.40 -5.50
N LEU A 150 32.45 8.35 -4.30
CA LEU A 150 30.99 8.33 -4.16
C LEU A 150 30.36 9.68 -4.52
N ILE A 151 31.06 10.80 -4.23
CA ILE A 151 30.63 12.16 -4.57
C ILE A 151 30.82 12.48 -6.05
N ALA A 152 31.90 11.99 -6.65
CA ALA A 152 32.21 12.27 -8.04
C ALA A 152 31.30 11.52 -9.04
N VAL A 153 30.53 10.53 -8.60
CA VAL A 153 29.66 9.73 -9.48
C VAL A 153 28.45 10.57 -9.93
N PRO A 154 28.32 10.88 -11.24
CA PRO A 154 27.27 11.77 -11.73
C PRO A 154 25.87 11.14 -11.74
N THR A 155 25.78 9.82 -11.54
CA THR A 155 24.50 9.08 -11.48
C THR A 155 23.82 9.17 -10.11
N LYS A 156 24.55 9.59 -9.07
CA LYS A 156 24.06 9.74 -7.71
C LYS A 156 23.79 11.20 -7.40
N ASN A 157 22.75 11.46 -6.63
CA ASN A 157 22.41 12.76 -6.11
C ASN A 157 22.52 12.70 -4.59
N ILE A 158 23.35 13.57 -4.01
CA ILE A 158 23.65 13.55 -2.58
C ILE A 158 22.65 14.46 -1.88
N LYS A 159 21.97 13.89 -0.87
CA LYS A 159 21.01 14.61 -0.03
C LYS A 159 21.67 15.17 1.22
N ASP A 160 22.48 14.35 1.88
CA ASP A 160 23.06 14.70 3.16
C ASP A 160 24.38 13.97 3.40
N VAL A 161 25.26 14.59 4.19
CA VAL A 161 26.54 14.03 4.62
C VAL A 161 26.74 14.40 6.07
N TYR A 162 26.87 13.39 6.93
CA TYR A 162 27.13 13.60 8.35
C TYR A 162 28.14 12.59 8.89
N LEU A 163 28.76 12.95 10.01
CA LEU A 163 29.79 12.15 10.67
C LEU A 163 29.19 11.52 11.93
N PRO A 164 28.66 10.28 11.88
CA PRO A 164 28.19 9.60 13.07
C PRO A 164 29.31 9.30 14.08
N THR A 165 30.55 9.21 13.60
CA THR A 165 31.76 8.93 14.41
C THR A 165 32.95 9.63 13.75
N PRO A 166 34.01 10.02 14.48
CA PRO A 166 35.17 10.72 13.88
C PRO A 166 35.85 9.97 12.73
N GLU A 167 35.69 8.64 12.67
CA GLU A 167 36.33 7.77 11.67
C GLU A 167 35.40 7.37 10.50
N VAL A 168 34.10 7.73 10.56
CA VAL A 168 33.09 7.27 9.60
C VAL A 168 32.26 8.44 9.10
N VAL A 169 32.18 8.56 7.78
CA VAL A 169 31.28 9.48 7.09
C VAL A 169 30.06 8.71 6.59
N ALA A 170 28.87 9.13 6.98
CA ALA A 170 27.61 8.64 6.43
C ALA A 170 27.12 9.60 5.33
N ILE A 171 26.87 9.05 4.14
CA ILE A 171 26.35 9.79 2.99
C ILE A 171 24.97 9.25 2.66
N VAL A 172 23.97 10.14 2.62
CA VAL A 172 22.62 9.84 2.16
C VAL A 172 22.49 10.32 0.72
N TRP A 173 22.13 9.42 -0.18
CA TRP A 173 22.03 9.71 -1.61
C TRP A 173 20.85 9.01 -2.26
N ASP A 174 20.37 9.52 -3.39
CA ASP A 174 19.44 8.83 -4.27
C ASP A 174 19.99 8.72 -5.71
N SER A 175 19.56 7.69 -6.44
CA SER A 175 19.88 7.58 -7.85
C SER A 175 19.08 8.62 -8.64
N LYS A 176 19.71 9.30 -9.60
CA LYS A 176 19.00 10.14 -10.56
C LYS A 176 17.97 9.29 -11.32
N LYS A 177 16.80 9.87 -11.61
CA LYS A 177 15.64 9.17 -12.20
C LYS A 177 15.96 8.41 -13.48
N ASP A 178 16.89 8.91 -14.27
CA ASP A 178 17.29 8.32 -15.56
C ASP A 178 18.20 7.08 -15.42
N PHE A 179 18.77 6.86 -14.23
CA PHE A 179 19.74 5.80 -13.96
C PHE A 179 19.22 4.76 -12.94
N ILE A 180 17.90 4.72 -12.73
CA ILE A 180 17.30 3.72 -11.86
C ILE A 180 17.25 2.40 -12.65
N PRO A 181 17.93 1.34 -12.19
CA PRO A 181 17.80 0.04 -12.81
C PRO A 181 16.34 -0.41 -12.69
N GLN A 182 15.81 -1.06 -13.73
CA GLN A 182 14.49 -1.67 -13.63
C GLN A 182 14.52 -2.70 -12.51
N ASP A 183 13.70 -2.49 -11.49
CA ASP A 183 13.56 -3.44 -10.40
C ASP A 183 12.81 -4.66 -10.91
N THR A 184 13.50 -5.80 -10.98
CA THR A 184 12.91 -7.08 -11.38
C THR A 184 12.18 -7.78 -10.22
N GLY A 185 12.33 -7.29 -8.99
CA GLY A 185 11.68 -7.85 -7.80
C GLY A 185 10.25 -7.34 -7.56
N THR A 186 9.94 -6.12 -7.99
CA THR A 186 8.62 -5.50 -7.76
C THR A 186 7.66 -5.76 -8.91
N ASN A 187 6.54 -6.41 -8.63
CA ASN A 187 5.44 -6.50 -9.58
C ASN A 187 4.45 -5.33 -9.40
N ILE A 188 4.59 -4.30 -10.23
CA ILE A 188 3.75 -3.10 -10.22
C ILE A 188 2.26 -3.40 -10.42
N PHE A 189 1.92 -4.49 -11.13
CA PHE A 189 0.53 -4.86 -11.35
C PHE A 189 -0.11 -5.35 -10.04
N LEU A 190 0.62 -6.12 -9.23
CA LEU A 190 0.11 -6.54 -7.92
C LEU A 190 -0.24 -5.34 -7.04
N ALA A 191 0.64 -4.34 -6.98
CA ALA A 191 0.39 -3.10 -6.23
C ALA A 191 -0.83 -2.32 -6.79
N ALA A 192 -0.95 -2.22 -8.11
CA ALA A 192 -2.08 -1.55 -8.75
C ALA A 192 -3.41 -2.26 -8.44
N PHE A 193 -3.45 -3.59 -8.60
CA PHE A 193 -4.65 -4.38 -8.33
C PHE A 193 -5.05 -4.33 -6.84
N THR A 194 -4.11 -4.45 -5.91
CA THR A 194 -4.46 -4.37 -4.47
C THR A 194 -4.99 -3.00 -4.08
N THR A 195 -4.37 -1.93 -4.56
CA THR A 195 -4.83 -0.56 -4.33
C THR A 195 -6.22 -0.32 -4.93
N ALA A 196 -6.43 -0.78 -6.17
CA ALA A 196 -7.73 -0.71 -6.84
C ALA A 196 -8.83 -1.45 -6.04
N TRP A 197 -8.59 -2.69 -5.64
CA TRP A 197 -9.55 -3.46 -4.85
C TRP A 197 -9.84 -2.82 -3.49
N ALA A 198 -8.82 -2.29 -2.80
CA ALA A 198 -9.00 -1.56 -1.55
C ALA A 198 -9.85 -0.30 -1.75
N GLY A 199 -9.54 0.51 -2.77
CA GLY A 199 -10.30 1.70 -3.13
C GLY A 199 -11.76 1.39 -3.46
N LEU A 200 -12.01 0.34 -4.25
CA LEU A 200 -13.36 -0.12 -4.58
C LEU A 200 -14.13 -0.60 -3.35
N LYS A 201 -13.48 -1.29 -2.41
CA LYS A 201 -14.12 -1.72 -1.16
C LYS A 201 -14.53 -0.52 -0.31
N LEU A 202 -13.70 0.51 -0.22
CA LEU A 202 -14.02 1.75 0.49
C LEU A 202 -15.22 2.47 -0.15
N ILE A 203 -15.27 2.57 -1.48
CA ILE A 203 -16.40 3.18 -2.20
C ILE A 203 -17.69 2.41 -1.92
N ARG A 204 -17.67 1.08 -2.03
CA ARG A 204 -18.85 0.23 -1.78
C ARG A 204 -19.36 0.38 -0.35
N ASN A 205 -18.46 0.37 0.63
CA ASN A 205 -18.83 0.53 2.03
C ASN A 205 -19.35 1.95 2.33
N GLY A 206 -18.78 2.99 1.70
CA GLY A 206 -19.25 4.37 1.83
C GLY A 206 -20.63 4.59 1.24
N GLN A 207 -20.94 3.97 0.09
CA GLN A 207 -22.27 4.01 -0.52
C GLN A 207 -23.33 3.29 0.33
N ALA A 208 -22.97 2.18 0.99
CA ALA A 208 -23.87 1.44 1.89
C ALA A 208 -24.19 2.20 3.19
N GLY A 209 -23.30 3.08 3.66
CA GLY A 209 -23.55 3.96 4.80
C GLY A 209 -24.27 5.27 4.44
N GLY A 210 -24.42 5.56 3.13
CA GLY A 210 -25.00 6.80 2.60
C GLY A 210 -26.50 6.72 2.28
N SER A 211 -27.21 5.63 2.62
CA SER A 211 -28.66 5.54 2.47
C SER A 211 -29.43 6.31 3.56
N CYS A 212 -29.01 7.54 3.85
CA CYS A 212 -29.78 8.51 4.63
C CYS A 212 -30.08 9.71 3.73
N SER A 213 -31.34 9.74 3.28
CA SER A 213 -32.10 10.91 2.83
C SER A 213 -31.39 11.93 1.94
N VAL A 214 -31.59 11.81 0.63
CA VAL A 214 -31.78 13.00 -0.21
C VAL A 214 -33.30 13.16 -0.35
N SER A 215 -33.85 14.03 0.47
CA SER A 215 -35.17 14.66 0.30
C SER A 215 -34.97 16.02 -0.35
#